data_AF-A0A7W1VXX2-F1
#
_entry.id   AF-A0A7W1VXX2-F1
#
_cell.length_a   1.000
_cell.length_b   1.000
_cell.length_c   1.000
_cell.angle_alpha   90.00
_cell.angle_beta   90.00
_cell.angle_gamma   90.00
#
_symmetry.space_group_name_H-M   'P 1'
#
loop_
_entity.id
_entity.type
_entity.pdbx_description
1 polymer ?
#
loop_
_entity_poly.entity_id
_entity_poly.type
_entity_poly.pdbx_seq_one_letter_code
_entity_poly.pdbx_strand_id
1 'polypeptide(L)'
;MSTFTYAALTNKRENAAPGTSTSQGNPGVQTYIDAFAALVPAEVLTLHALFITQTTTAKDGTTTIDLSYFVTLQWSFAGLILLSMLLYVWPRLTGGSWDRLDFVRMLIPPLAFVGWTMLQRVTVFDSLCTGLSDGTRTIIALFLGVGLGLVASALAYQADQKPTRTMIFPQSTR
;
A
#
# COMPACT_ATOMS: atom_id res chain seq x y z
N MET A 1 -8.68 -1.35 5.59
CA MET A 1 -8.28 -2.20 4.45
C MET A 1 -6.80 -2.49 4.57
N SER A 2 -6.27 -3.51 3.90
CA SER A 2 -4.94 -4.07 4.21
C SER A 2 -4.11 -4.25 2.93
N THR A 3 -2.78 -4.08 3.01
CA THR A 3 -1.88 -4.29 1.85
C THR A 3 -1.98 -5.72 1.32
N PHE A 4 -2.11 -6.68 2.23
CA PHE A 4 -2.34 -8.08 1.90
C PHE A 4 -3.66 -8.27 1.13
N THR A 5 -4.72 -7.57 1.57
CA THR A 5 -6.04 -7.61 0.90
C THR A 5 -5.95 -7.08 -0.52
N TYR A 6 -5.22 -5.99 -0.75
CA TYR A 6 -5.01 -5.43 -2.09
C TYR A 6 -4.32 -6.43 -3.05
N ALA A 7 -3.28 -7.12 -2.57
CA ALA A 7 -2.60 -8.15 -3.34
C ALA A 7 -3.52 -9.35 -3.63
N ALA A 8 -4.30 -9.79 -2.64
CA ALA A 8 -5.26 -10.88 -2.82
C ALA A 8 -6.36 -10.54 -3.85
N LEU A 9 -6.85 -9.31 -3.85
CA LEU A 9 -7.84 -8.83 -4.83
C LEU A 9 -7.24 -8.74 -6.24
N THR A 10 -5.98 -8.32 -6.35
CA THR A 10 -5.24 -8.33 -7.62
C THR A 10 -5.11 -9.75 -8.18
N ASN A 11 -4.72 -10.73 -7.34
CA ASN A 11 -4.65 -12.14 -7.74
C ASN A 11 -6.00 -12.65 -8.25
N LYS A 12 -7.09 -12.31 -7.55
CA LYS A 12 -8.45 -12.70 -7.94
C LYS A 12 -8.82 -12.17 -9.32
N ARG A 13 -8.49 -10.91 -9.63
CA ARG A 13 -8.77 -10.30 -10.93
C ARG A 13 -7.99 -10.96 -12.06
N GLU A 14 -6.69 -11.18 -11.86
CA GLU A 14 -5.85 -11.78 -12.91
C GLU A 14 -6.17 -13.26 -13.19
N ASN A 15 -6.77 -13.96 -12.22
CA ASN A 15 -7.21 -15.35 -12.38
C ASN A 15 -8.66 -15.48 -12.88
N ALA A 16 -9.42 -14.39 -12.94
CA ALA A 16 -10.80 -14.42 -13.43
C ALA A 16 -10.87 -14.41 -14.97
N ALA A 17 -12.01 -14.81 -15.53
CA ALA A 17 -12.29 -14.54 -16.93
C ALA A 17 -12.47 -13.03 -17.16
N PRO A 18 -12.08 -12.48 -18.34
CA PRO A 18 -12.20 -11.05 -18.60
C PRO A 18 -13.63 -10.55 -18.33
N GLY A 19 -13.75 -9.51 -17.52
CA GLY A 19 -15.05 -8.94 -17.15
C GLY A 19 -15.91 -9.79 -16.19
N THR A 20 -15.43 -10.93 -15.71
CA THR A 20 -16.15 -11.78 -14.73
C THR A 20 -15.63 -11.66 -13.31
N SER A 21 -14.56 -10.89 -13.06
CA SER A 21 -14.01 -10.65 -11.72
C SER A 21 -15.03 -9.97 -10.78
N THR A 22 -16.04 -9.31 -11.35
CA THR A 22 -17.09 -8.54 -10.66
C THR A 22 -18.48 -9.18 -10.70
N SER A 23 -18.65 -10.35 -11.33
CA SER A 23 -19.98 -10.91 -11.70
C SER A 23 -20.89 -11.33 -10.53
N GLN A 24 -20.42 -11.28 -9.27
CA GLN A 24 -21.21 -11.56 -8.07
C GLN A 24 -21.50 -10.33 -7.18
N GLY A 25 -21.15 -9.10 -7.61
CA GLY A 25 -21.44 -7.88 -6.85
C GLY A 25 -21.53 -6.64 -7.73
N ASN A 26 -22.10 -5.54 -7.21
CA ASN A 26 -22.28 -4.31 -7.98
C ASN A 26 -20.91 -3.81 -8.54
N PRO A 27 -20.73 -3.71 -9.87
CA PRO A 27 -19.41 -3.59 -10.51
C PRO A 27 -18.60 -2.34 -10.10
N GLY A 28 -19.27 -1.28 -9.63
CA GLY A 28 -18.61 -0.06 -9.18
C GLY A 28 -17.93 -0.18 -7.82
N VAL A 29 -18.50 -0.94 -6.87
CA VAL A 29 -18.05 -0.92 -5.46
C VAL A 29 -16.70 -1.63 -5.28
N GLN A 30 -16.40 -2.64 -6.09
CA GLN A 30 -15.18 -3.44 -5.94
C GLN A 30 -13.90 -2.70 -6.38
N THR A 31 -13.97 -1.86 -7.40
CA THR A 31 -12.80 -1.05 -7.82
C THR A 31 -12.46 0.04 -6.79
N TYR A 32 -13.46 0.65 -6.15
CA TYR A 32 -13.21 1.54 -5.02
C TYR A 32 -12.57 0.81 -3.86
N ILE A 33 -13.06 -0.41 -3.54
CA ILE A 33 -12.47 -1.25 -2.48
C ILE A 33 -10.98 -1.53 -2.74
N ASP A 34 -10.58 -1.80 -3.98
CA ASP A 34 -9.17 -2.02 -4.32
C ASP A 34 -8.33 -0.76 -4.17
N ALA A 35 -8.83 0.39 -4.62
CA ALA A 35 -8.15 1.67 -4.42
C ALA A 35 -7.98 1.99 -2.93
N PHE A 36 -9.03 1.78 -2.12
CA PHE A 36 -8.95 1.93 -0.67
C PHE A 36 -8.00 0.92 -0.02
N ALA A 37 -7.94 -0.31 -0.52
CA ALA A 37 -7.00 -1.32 -0.02
C ALA A 37 -5.55 -1.01 -0.37
N ALA A 38 -5.30 -0.43 -1.54
CA ALA A 38 -3.97 0.02 -1.93
C ALA A 38 -3.50 1.25 -1.14
N LEU A 39 -4.43 2.17 -0.84
CA LEU A 39 -4.14 3.46 -0.20
C LEU A 39 -4.08 3.41 1.33
N VAL A 40 -4.63 2.37 1.96
CA VAL A 40 -4.65 2.23 3.42
C VAL A 40 -3.86 0.99 3.81
N PRO A 41 -2.53 1.10 3.99
CA PRO A 41 -1.71 0.02 4.49
C PRO A 41 -1.91 -0.12 6.01
N ALA A 42 -3.08 -0.59 6.45
CA ALA A 42 -3.47 -0.56 7.87
C ALA A 42 -2.51 -1.34 8.78
N GLU A 43 -1.94 -2.45 8.31
CA GLU A 43 -0.97 -3.23 9.06
C GLU A 43 0.27 -2.39 9.41
N VAL A 44 0.77 -1.64 8.41
CA VAL A 44 1.97 -0.80 8.52
C VAL A 44 1.67 0.44 9.37
N LEU A 45 0.51 1.05 9.20
CA LEU A 45 0.06 2.18 10.01
C LEU A 45 -0.13 1.79 11.48
N THR A 46 -0.59 0.57 11.74
CA THR A 46 -0.75 0.05 13.12
C THR A 46 0.61 -0.10 13.79
N LEU A 47 1.59 -0.69 13.11
CA LEU A 47 2.96 -0.80 13.63
C LEU A 47 3.61 0.57 13.85
N HIS A 48 3.41 1.50 12.91
CA HIS A 48 3.85 2.89 13.06
C HIS A 48 3.27 3.54 14.32
N ALA A 49 1.97 3.40 14.55
CA ALA A 49 1.33 3.95 15.75
C ALA A 49 1.95 3.38 17.04
N LEU A 50 2.24 2.08 17.08
CA LEU A 50 2.92 1.46 18.22
C LEU A 50 4.33 2.04 18.43
N PHE A 51 5.11 2.26 17.37
CA PHE A 51 6.43 2.88 17.51
C PHE A 51 6.34 4.30 18.06
N ILE A 52 5.40 5.10 17.58
CA ILE A 52 5.20 6.47 18.08
C ILE A 52 4.85 6.48 19.57
N THR A 53 4.01 5.56 20.05
CA THR A 53 3.67 5.50 21.49
C THR A 53 4.87 5.24 22.40
N GLN A 54 5.91 4.59 21.90
CA GLN A 54 7.12 4.26 22.67
C GLN A 54 8.24 5.29 22.53
N THR A 55 8.21 6.09 21.47
CA THR A 55 9.33 6.97 21.08
C THR A 55 9.00 8.46 21.19
N THR A 56 7.77 8.78 21.62
CA THR A 56 7.33 10.15 21.86
C THR A 56 7.05 10.37 23.34
N THR A 57 7.33 11.58 23.79
CA THR A 57 7.00 12.05 25.13
C THR A 57 6.11 13.27 25.03
N ALA A 58 5.09 13.34 25.89
CA ALA A 58 4.24 14.51 26.02
C ALA A 58 4.70 15.31 27.23
N LYS A 59 5.18 16.54 27.02
CA LYS A 59 5.58 17.46 28.08
C LYS A 59 4.91 18.81 27.84
N ASP A 60 4.24 19.33 28.87
CA ASP A 60 3.59 20.64 28.84
C ASP A 60 2.63 20.85 27.65
N GLY A 61 1.88 19.80 27.29
CA GLY A 61 0.94 19.82 26.17
C GLY A 61 1.57 19.74 24.78
N THR A 62 2.90 19.59 24.70
CA THR A 62 3.65 19.39 23.46
C THR A 62 4.15 17.95 23.37
N THR A 63 3.83 17.27 22.27
CA THR A 63 4.38 15.95 21.97
C THR A 63 5.67 16.12 21.19
N THR A 64 6.76 15.52 21.65
CA THR A 64 8.07 15.55 20.97
C THR A 64 8.64 14.15 20.87
N ILE A 65 9.38 13.89 19.78
CA ILE A 65 10.16 12.66 19.63
C ILE A 65 11.35 12.73 20.59
N ASP A 66 11.57 11.65 21.34
CA ASP A 66 12.77 11.51 22.14
C ASP A 66 13.98 11.25 21.22
N LEU A 67 14.94 12.17 21.25
CA LEU A 67 16.15 12.17 20.44
C LEU A 67 17.01 10.91 20.63
N SER A 68 16.91 10.23 21.77
CA SER A 68 17.63 8.98 22.01
C SER A 68 17.20 7.85 21.07
N TYR A 69 15.98 7.90 20.53
CA TYR A 69 15.44 6.91 19.60
C TYR A 69 15.52 7.34 18.13
N PHE A 70 16.15 8.49 17.83
CA PHE A 70 16.15 9.06 16.48
C PHE A 70 16.66 8.07 15.40
N VAL A 71 17.80 7.43 15.65
CA VAL A 71 18.36 6.44 14.71
C VAL A 71 17.45 5.21 14.59
N THR A 72 16.93 4.71 15.71
CA THR A 72 15.99 3.57 15.73
C THR A 72 14.72 3.86 14.94
N LEU A 73 14.22 5.09 15.02
CA LEU A 73 13.05 5.55 14.26
C LEU A 73 13.32 5.55 12.76
N GLN A 74 14.47 6.05 12.32
CA GLN A 74 14.83 6.02 10.89
C GLN A 74 14.86 4.58 10.33
N TRP A 75 15.49 3.66 11.06
CA TRP A 75 15.52 2.24 10.69
C TRP A 75 14.13 1.59 10.73
N SER A 76 13.31 1.97 11.71
CA SER A 76 11.93 1.49 11.80
C SER A 76 11.11 1.96 10.60
N PHE A 77 11.27 3.21 10.15
CA PHE A 77 10.61 3.71 8.95
C PHE A 77 10.99 2.94 7.70
N ALA A 78 12.29 2.75 7.48
CA ALA A 78 12.80 1.98 6.36
C ALA A 78 12.29 0.53 6.41
N GLY A 79 12.27 -0.07 7.60
CA GLY A 79 11.70 -1.39 7.86
C GLY A 79 10.21 -1.47 7.54
N LEU A 80 9.41 -0.45 7.88
CA LEU A 80 7.99 -0.38 7.57
C LEU A 80 7.72 -0.23 6.08
N ILE A 81 8.53 0.56 5.36
CA ILE A 81 8.50 0.62 3.89
C ILE A 81 8.76 -0.76 3.29
N LEU A 82 9.84 -1.41 3.71
CA LEU A 82 10.21 -2.74 3.23
C LEU A 82 9.11 -3.77 3.54
N LEU A 83 8.59 -3.76 4.77
CA LEU A 83 7.49 -4.64 5.18
C LEU A 83 6.25 -4.42 4.31
N SER A 84 5.91 -3.16 4.00
CA SER A 84 4.80 -2.84 3.11
C SER A 84 4.99 -3.45 1.72
N MET A 85 6.20 -3.42 1.17
CA MET A 85 6.51 -4.05 -0.11
C MET A 85 6.40 -5.58 -0.02
N LEU A 86 6.96 -6.18 1.04
CA LEU A 86 6.91 -7.63 1.26
C LEU A 86 5.48 -8.15 1.41
N LEU A 87 4.61 -7.43 2.12
CA LEU A 87 3.19 -7.77 2.27
C LEU A 87 2.44 -7.77 0.93
N TYR A 88 2.87 -6.95 -0.04
CA TYR A 88 2.34 -6.99 -1.40
C TYR A 88 2.94 -8.15 -2.22
N VAL A 89 4.26 -8.34 -2.14
CA VAL A 89 4.99 -9.34 -2.93
C VAL A 89 4.61 -10.76 -2.55
N TRP A 90 4.44 -11.05 -1.25
CA TRP A 90 4.23 -12.40 -0.75
C TRP A 90 2.99 -13.11 -1.32
N PRO A 91 1.78 -12.49 -1.31
CA PRO A 91 0.61 -13.10 -1.95
C PRO A 91 0.77 -13.23 -3.45
N ARG A 92 1.55 -12.34 -4.09
CA ARG A 92 1.77 -12.36 -5.53
C ARG A 92 2.66 -13.53 -5.97
N LEU A 93 3.68 -13.86 -5.18
CA LEU A 93 4.57 -15.01 -5.43
C LEU A 93 3.89 -16.36 -5.17
N THR A 94 2.96 -16.44 -4.22
CA THR A 94 2.30 -17.70 -3.83
C THR A 94 1.00 -17.97 -4.60
N GLY A 95 0.33 -16.92 -5.08
CA GLY A 95 -1.03 -17.00 -5.65
C GLY A 95 -1.18 -16.53 -7.09
N GLY A 96 -0.10 -16.15 -7.79
CA GLY A 96 -0.14 -16.03 -9.25
C GLY A 96 1.16 -15.63 -9.93
N SER A 97 1.06 -15.01 -11.10
CA SER A 97 2.18 -14.64 -11.96
C SER A 97 2.63 -13.19 -11.81
N TRP A 98 3.92 -12.98 -11.55
CA TRP A 98 4.50 -11.65 -11.57
C TRP A 98 4.44 -11.02 -12.97
N ASP A 99 3.94 -9.79 -13.06
CA ASP A 99 3.93 -8.96 -14.27
C ASP A 99 4.76 -7.67 -14.07
N ARG A 100 5.16 -7.02 -15.16
CA ARG A 100 5.90 -5.74 -15.13
C ARG A 100 5.14 -4.65 -14.39
N LEU A 101 3.80 -4.67 -14.42
CA LEU A 101 2.96 -3.71 -13.69
C LEU A 101 2.96 -3.96 -12.18
N ASP A 102 3.35 -5.16 -11.72
CA ASP A 102 3.42 -5.47 -10.29
C ASP A 102 4.52 -4.66 -9.59
N PHE A 103 5.55 -4.21 -10.30
CA PHE A 103 6.52 -3.26 -9.74
C PHE A 103 5.86 -1.94 -9.36
N VAL A 104 4.94 -1.42 -10.18
CA VAL A 104 4.21 -0.19 -9.87
C VAL A 104 3.25 -0.43 -8.71
N ARG A 105 2.49 -1.52 -8.75
CA ARG A 105 1.53 -1.87 -7.69
C ARG A 105 2.21 -2.09 -6.33
N MET A 106 3.40 -2.69 -6.32
CA MET A 106 4.22 -2.88 -5.12
C MET A 106 4.62 -1.56 -4.46
N LEU A 107 4.81 -0.49 -5.25
CA LEU A 107 5.19 0.83 -4.73
C LEU A 107 4.01 1.63 -4.20
N ILE A 108 2.76 1.28 -4.53
CA ILE A 108 1.59 2.04 -4.06
C ILE A 108 1.46 2.00 -2.53
N PRO A 109 1.50 0.82 -1.87
CA PRO A 109 1.40 0.75 -0.41
C PRO A 109 2.47 1.55 0.37
N PRO A 110 3.78 1.45 0.08
CA PRO A 110 4.79 2.24 0.80
C PRO A 110 4.67 3.74 0.52
N LEU A 111 4.30 4.15 -0.70
CA LEU A 111 4.07 5.57 -1.00
C LEU A 111 2.84 6.11 -0.27
N ALA A 112 1.77 5.32 -0.18
CA ALA A 112 0.59 5.68 0.60
C ALA A 112 0.94 5.81 2.10
N PHE A 113 1.75 4.89 2.64
CA PHE A 113 2.27 4.98 4.01
C PHE A 113 3.06 6.28 4.26
N VAL A 114 3.94 6.66 3.34
CA VAL A 114 4.66 7.95 3.40
C VAL A 114 3.67 9.12 3.40
N GLY A 115 2.67 9.12 2.52
CA GLY A 115 1.63 10.15 2.49
C GLY A 115 0.86 10.26 3.81
N TRP A 116 0.45 9.13 4.39
CA TRP A 116 -0.24 9.11 5.69
C TRP A 116 0.62 9.65 6.84
N THR A 117 1.91 9.30 6.88
CA THR A 117 2.83 9.80 7.92
C THR A 117 3.21 11.27 7.74
N MET A 118 3.10 11.80 6.51
CA MET A 118 3.21 13.25 6.25
C MET A 118 2.02 14.05 6.81
N LEU A 119 0.82 13.47 6.89
CA LEU A 119 -0.39 14.15 7.39
C LEU A 119 -0.47 14.22 8.92
N GLN A 120 0.24 13.35 9.61
CA GLN A 120 0.28 13.30 11.07
C GLN A 120 1.38 14.22 11.61
N ARG A 121 1.13 14.84 12.78
CA ARG A 121 2.15 15.59 13.53
C ARG A 121 2.99 14.63 14.35
N VAL A 122 4.30 14.86 14.43
CA VAL A 122 5.23 14.07 15.26
C VAL A 122 5.25 12.61 14.82
N THR A 123 5.74 12.37 13.61
CA THR A 123 5.84 11.02 13.04
C THR A 123 7.26 10.61 12.78
N VAL A 124 7.43 9.31 12.49
CA VAL A 124 8.72 8.76 12.10
C VAL A 124 9.23 9.42 10.80
N PHE A 125 8.35 9.96 9.95
CA PHE A 125 8.75 10.75 8.78
C PHE A 125 9.60 11.97 9.15
N ASP A 126 9.34 12.59 10.31
CA ASP A 126 10.06 13.77 10.79
C ASP A 126 11.54 13.47 11.03
N SER A 127 11.87 12.20 11.29
CA SER A 127 13.27 11.76 11.45
C SER A 127 14.04 11.72 10.14
N LEU A 128 13.36 11.70 8.98
CA LEU A 128 13.99 11.63 7.66
C LEU A 128 13.91 12.95 6.90
N CYS A 129 12.87 13.76 7.13
CA CYS A 129 12.67 15.01 6.41
C CYS A 129 12.26 16.14 7.35
N THR A 130 13.25 16.83 7.92
CA THR A 130 13.05 17.95 8.85
C THR A 130 12.79 19.30 8.16
N GLY A 131 12.97 19.37 6.83
CA GLY A 131 12.95 20.63 6.08
C GLY A 131 11.59 21.07 5.53
N LEU A 132 10.55 20.25 5.67
CA LEU A 132 9.23 20.55 5.10
C LEU A 132 8.28 21.09 6.16
N SER A 133 7.64 22.22 5.87
CA SER A 133 6.57 22.76 6.72
C SER A 133 5.35 21.83 6.73
N ASP A 134 4.58 21.84 7.82
CA ASP A 134 3.33 21.07 7.96
C ASP A 134 2.35 21.31 6.80
N GLY A 135 2.24 22.56 6.35
CA GLY A 135 1.39 22.93 5.22
C GLY A 135 1.85 22.27 3.92
N THR A 136 3.16 22.34 3.64
CA THR A 136 3.74 21.70 2.44
C THR A 136 3.55 20.19 2.46
N ARG A 137 3.80 19.53 3.60
CA ARG A 137 3.60 18.08 3.77
C ARG A 137 2.16 17.68 3.52
N THR A 138 1.22 18.44 4.08
CA THR A 138 -0.22 18.20 3.92
C THR A 138 -0.61 18.26 2.45
N ILE A 139 -0.18 19.32 1.74
CA ILE A 139 -0.48 19.48 0.31
C ILE A 139 0.10 18.33 -0.51
N ILE A 140 1.37 17.99 -0.30
CA ILE A 140 2.03 16.87 -1.00
C ILE A 140 1.28 15.56 -0.74
N ALA A 141 0.95 15.26 0.51
CA ALA A 141 0.26 14.03 0.88
C ALA A 141 -1.14 13.91 0.26
N LEU A 142 -1.89 15.00 0.18
CA LEU A 142 -3.21 15.02 -0.45
C LEU A 142 -3.13 14.76 -1.96
N PHE A 143 -2.22 15.45 -2.66
CA PHE A 143 -2.00 15.21 -4.09
C PHE A 143 -1.49 13.79 -4.37
N LEU A 144 -0.57 13.31 -3.53
CA LEU A 144 -0.07 11.94 -3.60
C LEU A 144 -1.20 10.93 -3.42
N GLY A 145 -2.09 11.13 -2.44
CA GLY A 145 -3.24 10.27 -2.20
C GLY A 145 -4.18 10.18 -3.40
N VAL A 146 -4.53 11.32 -4.01
CA VAL A 146 -5.34 11.36 -5.23
C VAL A 146 -4.64 10.65 -6.39
N GLY A 147 -3.36 10.98 -6.63
CA GLY A 147 -2.57 10.38 -7.71
C GLY A 147 -2.45 8.86 -7.58
N LEU A 148 -2.11 8.37 -6.38
CA LEU A 148 -2.02 6.94 -6.09
C LEU A 148 -3.38 6.24 -6.24
N GLY A 149 -4.48 6.89 -5.84
CA GLY A 149 -5.83 6.34 -6.01
C GLY A 149 -6.22 6.16 -7.48
N LEU A 150 -5.89 7.14 -8.32
CA LEU A 150 -6.10 7.06 -9.77
C LEU A 150 -5.24 5.95 -10.39
N VAL A 151 -3.95 5.88 -10.03
CA VAL A 151 -3.03 4.84 -10.51
C VAL A 151 -3.51 3.44 -10.08
N ALA A 152 -3.88 3.26 -8.82
CA ALA A 152 -4.39 1.99 -8.31
C ALA A 152 -5.67 1.55 -9.06
N SER A 153 -6.59 2.48 -9.31
CA SER A 153 -7.84 2.22 -10.04
C SER A 153 -7.57 1.84 -11.50
N ALA A 154 -6.67 2.55 -12.18
CA ALA A 154 -6.29 2.23 -13.55
C ALA A 154 -5.62 0.85 -13.65
N LEU A 155 -4.73 0.51 -12.71
CA LEU A 155 -4.06 -0.79 -12.66
C LEU A 155 -5.01 -1.95 -12.34
N ALA A 156 -6.06 -1.69 -11.55
CA ALA A 156 -7.12 -2.67 -11.28
C ALA A 156 -7.99 -2.91 -12.52
N TYR A 157 -8.39 -1.85 -13.22
CA TYR A 157 -9.12 -1.94 -14.49
C TYR A 157 -8.31 -2.70 -15.56
N GLN A 158 -7.02 -2.41 -15.67
CA GLN A 158 -6.14 -3.11 -16.60
C GLN A 158 -5.95 -4.60 -16.24
N ALA A 159 -5.96 -4.94 -14.95
CA ALA A 159 -5.88 -6.34 -14.51
C ALA A 159 -7.10 -7.15 -14.98
N ASP A 160 -8.30 -6.57 -14.93
CA ASP A 160 -9.55 -7.22 -15.37
C ASP A 160 -9.63 -7.47 -16.88
N GLN A 161 -8.90 -6.68 -17.67
CA GLN A 161 -8.93 -6.76 -19.14
C GLN A 161 -7.99 -7.82 -19.70
N LYS A 162 -7.10 -8.41 -18.88
CA LYS A 162 -6.13 -9.40 -19.36
C LYS A 162 -6.85 -10.71 -19.76
N PRO A 163 -6.56 -11.27 -20.94
CA PRO A 163 -7.04 -12.60 -21.30
C PRO A 163 -6.59 -13.63 -20.26
N THR A 164 -7.50 -14.48 -19.80
CA THR A 164 -7.15 -15.56 -18.87
C THR A 164 -6.05 -16.39 -19.49
N ARG A 165 -4.96 -16.61 -18.74
CA ARG A 165 -3.89 -17.51 -19.15
C ARG A 165 -4.46 -18.94 -19.13
N THR A 166 -5.01 -19.38 -20.25
CA THR A 166 -5.44 -20.76 -20.44
C THR A 166 -4.22 -21.64 -20.23
N MET A 167 -4.18 -22.41 -19.14
CA MET A 167 -3.19 -23.46 -19.00
C MET A 167 -3.46 -24.48 -20.09
N ILE A 168 -2.63 -24.46 -21.14
CA ILE A 168 -2.63 -25.51 -22.16
C ILE A 168 -2.11 -26.76 -21.46
N PHE A 169 -3.02 -27.56 -20.90
CA PHE A 169 -2.68 -28.93 -20.54
C PHE A 169 -2.43 -29.67 -21.86
N PRO A 170 -1.23 -30.26 -22.08
CA PRO A 170 -1.03 -31.13 -23.22
C PRO A 170 -2.05 -32.26 -23.09
N GLN A 171 -3.01 -32.31 -24.01
CA GLN A 171 -3.93 -33.44 -24.08
C GLN A 171 -3.08 -34.66 -24.38
N SER A 172 -2.96 -35.54 -23.38
CA SER A 172 -2.43 -36.89 -23.55
C SER A 172 -3.30 -37.58 -24.60
N THR A 173 -2.79 -37.62 -25.83
CA THR A 173 -3.29 -38.51 -26.86
C THR A 173 -3.07 -39.94 -26.36
N ARG A 174 -4.19 -40.64 -26.15
CA ARG A 174 -4.23 -42.07 -25.84
C ARG A 174 -3.63 -42.90 -26.96
#